data_AF-X6M3Q6-F1
#
_entry.id   AF-X6M3Q6-F1
#
_cell.length_a   1.000
_cell.length_b   1.000
_cell.length_c   1.000
_cell.angle_alpha   90.00
_cell.angle_beta   90.00
_cell.angle_gamma   90.00
#
_symmetry.space_group_name_H-M   'P 1'
#
loop_
_entity.id
_entity.type
_entity.pdbx_description
1 polymer ?
#
loop_
_entity_poly.entity_id
_entity_poly.type
_entity_poly.pdbx_seq_one_letter_code
_entity_poly.pdbx_strand_id
1 'polypeptide(L)'
;MKTVEAKKKDEEDIGLSCFNKDWILQLNKQEQTKHFVCLICRQIVNNPLEINCPEHENLDESLIVGENCLKNFLNDNQNSCPIQPHDGCQYSKNRPLQRQINDLIVMCPRQYAQDSKAANPRPQQEETISEKINCDFKGKIKDLQDHLNTSCPFLLSHCWFKPFGCNHTCLKHQLKDHLIANLQYHFDLVTTTFGSLQQTIRLRQEEIKRLQLENKQLKLQIQVNGNKSQDNALSFLNDNSNPNQHLQSQIQGEMEKYRQQLQLKDDEIKKIQRSYQQD
;
A
#
# COMPACT_ATOMS: atom_id res chain seq x y z
N MET A 1 2.51 -9.65 19.00
CA MET A 1 2.79 -9.09 17.65
C MET A 1 4.28 -8.78 17.39
N LYS A 2 5.25 -9.33 18.14
CA LYS A 2 6.70 -9.04 17.97
C LYS A 2 7.56 -10.21 17.43
N THR A 3 6.95 -11.30 16.99
CA THR A 3 7.68 -12.55 16.65
C THR A 3 7.52 -13.01 15.19
N VAL A 4 6.75 -12.29 14.38
CA VAL A 4 6.51 -12.64 12.96
C VAL A 4 7.47 -11.89 12.02
N GLU A 5 8.02 -10.76 12.45
CA GLU A 5 8.94 -9.94 11.62
C GLU A 5 10.38 -10.50 11.56
N ALA A 6 10.79 -11.30 12.55
CA ALA A 6 12.15 -11.86 12.59
C ALA A 6 12.36 -13.01 11.58
N LYS A 7 11.30 -13.72 11.18
CA LYS A 7 11.40 -14.86 10.23
C LYS A 7 11.30 -14.48 8.75
N LYS A 8 10.91 -13.24 8.44
CA LYS A 8 10.86 -12.75 7.04
C LYS A 8 12.24 -12.39 6.48
N LYS A 9 13.25 -12.21 7.34
CA LYS A 9 14.55 -11.67 6.94
C LYS A 9 15.49 -12.69 6.29
N ASP A 10 15.28 -13.99 6.53
CA ASP A 10 16.26 -15.02 6.15
C ASP A 10 16.00 -15.68 4.78
N GLU A 11 14.78 -15.57 4.22
CA GLU A 11 14.47 -16.14 2.88
C GLU A 11 14.66 -15.14 1.72
N GLU A 12 14.72 -13.83 1.99
CA GLU A 12 14.87 -12.77 0.97
C GLU A 12 16.32 -12.35 0.68
N ASP A 13 17.31 -12.77 1.49
CA ASP A 13 18.66 -12.18 1.47
C ASP A 13 19.67 -12.86 0.53
N ILE A 14 19.35 -14.04 -0.02
CA ILE A 14 20.27 -14.78 -0.91
C ILE A 14 20.58 -13.98 -2.20
N GLY A 15 19.70 -13.06 -2.59
CA GLY A 15 19.83 -12.25 -3.81
C GLY A 15 20.53 -10.89 -3.64
N LEU A 16 20.80 -10.45 -2.40
CA LEU A 16 21.27 -9.09 -2.13
C LEU A 16 22.70 -9.03 -1.61
N SER A 17 23.18 -10.03 -0.87
CA SER A 17 24.55 -10.02 -0.36
C SER A 17 25.57 -10.54 -1.40
N CYS A 18 26.86 -10.34 -1.10
CA CYS A 18 27.93 -11.08 -1.76
C CYS A 18 27.80 -12.60 -1.44
N PHE A 19 28.32 -13.44 -2.32
CA PHE A 19 28.25 -14.90 -2.21
C PHE A 19 29.27 -15.42 -1.20
N ASN A 20 28.82 -16.27 -0.27
CA ASN A 20 29.73 -16.91 0.69
C ASN A 20 30.88 -17.64 -0.05
N LYS A 21 32.13 -17.34 0.33
CA LYS A 21 33.32 -17.83 -0.35
C LYS A 21 33.52 -19.34 -0.19
N ASP A 22 33.13 -19.90 0.94
CA ASP A 22 33.41 -21.30 1.30
C ASP A 22 32.67 -22.30 0.42
N TRP A 23 31.40 -22.01 0.07
CA TRP A 23 30.64 -22.88 -0.84
C TRP A 23 31.04 -22.67 -2.31
N ILE A 24 31.46 -21.46 -2.71
CA ILE A 24 32.00 -21.21 -4.06
C ILE A 24 33.30 -22.00 -4.27
N LEU A 25 34.19 -22.02 -3.27
CA LEU A 25 35.47 -22.73 -3.33
C LEU A 25 35.35 -24.26 -3.40
N GLN A 26 34.17 -24.83 -3.15
CA GLN A 26 33.98 -26.29 -3.26
C GLN A 26 34.24 -26.81 -4.69
N LEU A 27 33.92 -25.99 -5.70
CA LEU A 27 34.04 -26.38 -7.12
C LEU A 27 34.97 -25.45 -7.92
N ASN A 28 35.59 -24.45 -7.30
CA ASN A 28 36.44 -23.47 -7.97
C ASN A 28 37.79 -23.34 -7.27
N LYS A 29 38.85 -23.09 -8.06
CA LYS A 29 40.20 -22.88 -7.53
C LYS A 29 40.31 -21.55 -6.79
N GLN A 30 41.10 -21.51 -5.73
CA GLN A 30 41.34 -20.29 -4.97
C GLN A 30 42.04 -19.21 -5.81
N GLU A 31 42.94 -19.59 -6.72
CA GLU A 31 43.65 -18.64 -7.57
C GLU A 31 42.71 -17.96 -8.58
N GLN A 32 41.66 -18.66 -9.02
CA GLN A 32 40.65 -18.10 -9.93
C GLN A 32 39.73 -17.12 -9.21
N THR A 33 39.42 -17.37 -7.93
CA THR A 33 38.42 -16.59 -7.18
C THR A 33 39.01 -15.45 -6.35
N LYS A 34 40.35 -15.41 -6.16
CA LYS A 34 41.02 -14.37 -5.37
C LYS A 34 40.73 -12.95 -5.88
N HIS A 35 40.53 -12.79 -7.19
CA HIS A 35 40.23 -11.50 -7.82
C HIS A 35 38.75 -11.09 -7.73
N PHE A 36 37.89 -11.94 -7.15
CA PHE A 36 36.46 -11.68 -7.03
C PHE A 36 36.05 -11.36 -5.59
N VAL A 37 37.01 -11.08 -4.71
CA VAL A 37 36.74 -10.84 -3.29
C VAL A 37 36.34 -9.38 -3.08
N CYS A 38 35.17 -9.17 -2.46
CA CYS A 38 34.71 -7.85 -2.08
C CYS A 38 35.60 -7.28 -0.96
N LEU A 39 36.06 -6.03 -1.12
CA LEU A 39 36.89 -5.35 -0.11
C LEU A 39 36.21 -5.18 1.25
N ILE A 40 34.88 -5.04 1.27
CA ILE A 40 34.10 -4.73 2.48
C ILE A 40 33.80 -6.01 3.27
N CYS A 41 33.10 -6.98 2.67
CA CYS A 41 32.62 -8.17 3.38
C CYS A 41 33.54 -9.39 3.25
N ARG A 42 34.60 -9.31 2.44
CA ARG A 42 35.57 -10.39 2.17
C ARG A 42 34.99 -11.67 1.58
N GLN A 43 33.76 -11.60 1.04
CA GLN A 43 33.07 -12.67 0.31
C GLN A 43 33.24 -12.51 -1.21
N ILE A 44 32.77 -13.48 -2.00
CA ILE A 44 32.79 -13.38 -3.46
C ILE A 44 31.75 -12.37 -3.91
N VAL A 45 32.17 -11.38 -4.67
CA VAL A 45 31.34 -10.22 -5.01
C VAL A 45 30.12 -10.61 -5.84
N ASN A 46 28.97 -10.02 -5.48
CA ASN A 46 27.72 -10.08 -6.24
C ASN A 46 27.40 -8.66 -6.73
N ASN A 47 27.10 -8.50 -8.03
CA ASN A 47 26.96 -7.19 -8.67
C ASN A 47 28.19 -6.28 -8.43
N PRO A 48 29.36 -6.61 -8.99
CA PRO A 48 30.59 -5.90 -8.70
C PRO A 48 30.55 -4.47 -9.22
N LEU A 49 30.98 -3.58 -8.34
CA LEU A 49 31.40 -2.22 -8.62
C LEU A 49 32.91 -2.14 -8.46
N GLU A 50 33.52 -1.29 -9.26
CA GLU A 50 34.93 -0.95 -9.18
C GLU A 50 35.06 0.49 -8.70
N ILE A 51 35.84 0.72 -7.64
CA ILE A 51 36.11 2.04 -7.10
C ILE A 51 37.22 2.68 -7.91
N ASN A 52 36.91 3.84 -8.49
CA ASN A 52 37.76 4.54 -9.46
C ASN A 52 38.07 5.97 -8.99
N CYS A 53 38.21 6.16 -7.67
CA CYS A 53 38.55 7.45 -7.10
C CYS A 53 39.96 7.89 -7.56
N PRO A 54 40.18 9.15 -7.95
CA PRO A 54 41.52 9.67 -8.29
C PRO A 54 42.56 9.45 -7.19
N GLU A 55 42.13 9.46 -5.93
CA GLU A 55 42.94 9.20 -4.74
C GLU A 55 43.55 7.78 -4.72
N HIS A 56 43.06 6.88 -5.58
CA HIS A 56 43.41 5.46 -5.61
C HIS A 56 43.93 5.00 -6.97
N GLU A 57 44.21 5.92 -7.90
CA GLU A 57 44.65 5.60 -9.27
C GLU A 57 45.99 4.85 -9.31
N ASN A 58 46.85 5.07 -8.30
CA ASN A 58 48.17 4.44 -8.22
C ASN A 58 48.16 3.06 -7.50
N LEU A 59 47.00 2.57 -7.07
CA LEU A 59 46.92 1.24 -6.46
C LEU A 59 46.83 0.19 -7.56
N ASP A 60 47.85 -0.67 -7.67
CA ASP A 60 47.87 -1.82 -8.57
C ASP A 60 46.87 -2.93 -8.16
N GLU A 61 46.10 -2.72 -7.10
CA GLU A 61 45.14 -3.68 -6.56
C GLU A 61 43.74 -3.50 -7.14
N SER A 62 43.02 -4.61 -7.28
CA SER A 62 41.64 -4.56 -7.79
C SER A 62 40.67 -4.08 -6.72
N LEU A 63 40.11 -2.89 -6.92
CA LEU A 63 39.26 -2.20 -5.94
C LEU A 63 37.78 -2.57 -6.07
N ILE A 64 37.48 -3.86 -5.94
CA ILE A 64 36.15 -4.42 -6.21
C ILE A 64 35.30 -4.50 -4.94
N VAL A 65 34.06 -4.02 -5.05
CA VAL A 65 33.05 -4.10 -3.97
C VAL A 65 31.71 -4.58 -4.51
N GLY A 66 30.92 -5.24 -3.67
CA GLY A 66 29.54 -5.58 -4.04
C GLY A 66 28.64 -4.36 -4.00
N GLU A 67 27.72 -4.22 -4.95
CA GLU A 67 26.83 -3.05 -5.06
C GLU A 67 26.10 -2.76 -3.75
N ASN A 68 25.54 -3.79 -3.10
CA ASN A 68 24.83 -3.61 -1.83
C ASN A 68 25.77 -3.39 -0.64
N CYS A 69 26.96 -3.99 -0.66
CA CYS A 69 27.97 -3.72 0.38
C CYS A 69 28.40 -2.26 0.35
N LEU A 70 28.64 -1.70 -0.85
CA LEU A 70 29.03 -0.31 -1.00
C LEU A 70 27.90 0.63 -0.60
N LYS A 71 26.66 0.39 -1.05
CA LYS A 71 25.50 1.21 -0.67
C LYS A 71 25.32 1.27 0.85
N ASN A 72 25.37 0.11 1.52
CA ASN A 72 25.22 0.07 2.97
C ASN A 72 26.38 0.80 3.66
N PHE A 73 27.62 0.58 3.22
CA PHE A 73 28.78 1.26 3.78
C PHE A 73 28.69 2.78 3.65
N LEU A 74 28.35 3.30 2.48
CA LEU A 74 28.23 4.75 2.25
C LEU A 74 27.13 5.37 3.11
N ASN A 75 25.98 4.69 3.27
CA ASN A 75 24.91 5.14 4.15
C ASN A 75 25.35 5.22 5.62
N ASP A 76 26.11 4.23 6.08
CA ASP A 76 26.55 4.15 7.48
C ASP A 76 27.75 5.08 7.79
N ASN A 77 28.49 5.52 6.76
CA ASN A 77 29.76 6.24 6.91
C ASN A 77 29.77 7.60 6.20
N GLN A 78 28.62 8.28 6.13
CA GLN A 78 28.52 9.65 5.58
C GLN A 78 29.11 9.82 4.17
N ASN A 79 28.90 8.83 3.30
CA ASN A 79 29.48 8.75 1.95
C ASN A 79 31.01 8.74 1.87
N SER A 80 31.70 8.45 2.98
CA SER A 80 33.16 8.25 2.99
C SER A 80 33.54 7.02 2.17
N CYS A 81 34.60 7.12 1.37
CA CYS A 81 35.14 5.99 0.62
C CYS A 81 35.63 4.85 1.54
N PRO A 82 35.39 3.57 1.19
CA PRO A 82 35.79 2.41 2.00
C PRO A 82 37.29 2.05 1.95
N ILE A 83 38.07 2.66 1.05
CA ILE A 83 39.51 2.44 0.93
C ILE A 83 40.26 3.40 1.86
N GLN A 84 40.00 4.70 1.69
CA GLN A 84 40.54 5.76 2.54
C GLN A 84 39.49 6.87 2.68
N PRO A 85 39.37 7.53 3.84
CA PRO A 85 38.40 8.60 4.02
C PRO A 85 38.62 9.78 3.08
N HIS A 86 37.64 10.02 2.21
CA HIS A 86 37.48 11.21 1.39
C HIS A 86 36.02 11.31 0.94
N ASP A 87 35.59 12.52 0.60
CA ASP A 87 34.23 12.76 0.09
C ASP A 87 34.12 12.36 -1.39
N GLY A 88 32.90 12.04 -1.83
CA GLY A 88 32.61 11.85 -3.24
C GLY A 88 33.20 10.58 -3.86
N CYS A 89 33.12 9.44 -3.15
CA CYS A 89 33.56 8.14 -3.66
C CYS A 89 33.02 7.87 -5.08
N GLN A 90 33.93 7.67 -6.03
CA GLN A 90 33.59 7.37 -7.43
C GLN A 90 33.67 5.87 -7.68
N TYR A 91 32.66 5.33 -8.37
CA TYR A 91 32.61 3.91 -8.70
C TYR A 91 31.81 3.67 -9.98
N SER A 92 32.09 2.56 -10.65
CA SER A 92 31.39 2.16 -11.88
C SER A 92 31.07 0.66 -11.91
N LYS A 93 30.10 0.27 -12.73
CA LYS A 93 29.69 -1.14 -12.86
C LYS A 93 30.71 -1.92 -13.67
N ASN A 94 31.29 -2.97 -13.08
CA ASN A 94 32.24 -3.83 -13.80
C ASN A 94 31.50 -5.00 -14.48
N ARG A 95 30.92 -4.73 -15.66
CA ARG A 95 30.17 -5.72 -16.45
C ARG A 95 31.02 -6.92 -16.91
N PRO A 96 32.27 -6.75 -17.38
CA PRO A 96 33.13 -7.89 -17.72
C PRO A 96 33.36 -8.83 -16.54
N LEU A 97 33.65 -8.28 -15.35
CA LEU A 97 33.85 -9.06 -14.14
C LEU A 97 32.59 -9.80 -13.72
N GLN A 98 31.42 -9.16 -13.80
CA GLN A 98 30.14 -9.83 -13.54
C GLN A 98 29.94 -11.06 -14.44
N ARG A 99 30.36 -11.02 -15.71
CA ARG A 99 30.27 -12.18 -16.62
C ARG A 99 31.19 -13.31 -16.15
N GLN A 100 32.41 -13.00 -15.73
CA GLN A 100 33.35 -13.99 -15.20
C GLN A 100 32.81 -14.67 -13.93
N ILE A 101 32.25 -13.88 -13.00
CA ILE A 101 31.61 -14.39 -11.79
C ILE A 101 30.40 -15.26 -12.15
N ASN A 102 29.56 -14.80 -13.09
CA ASN A 102 28.38 -15.54 -13.55
C ASN A 102 28.72 -16.90 -14.14
N ASP A 103 29.92 -17.09 -14.69
CA ASP A 103 30.38 -18.34 -15.29
C ASP A 103 31.06 -19.30 -14.30
N LEU A 104 31.26 -18.90 -13.04
CA LEU A 104 31.74 -19.81 -11.98
C LEU A 104 30.77 -20.98 -11.80
N ILE A 105 31.34 -22.18 -11.70
CA ILE A 105 30.56 -23.41 -11.49
C ILE A 105 30.38 -23.62 -10.00
N VAL A 106 29.14 -23.78 -9.55
CA VAL A 106 28.81 -23.84 -8.14
C VAL A 106 27.82 -24.96 -7.85
N MET A 107 27.86 -25.44 -6.61
CA MET A 107 26.88 -26.40 -6.11
C MET A 107 25.67 -25.67 -5.51
N CYS A 108 24.59 -26.40 -5.20
CA CYS A 108 23.46 -25.82 -4.51
C CYS A 108 23.86 -25.32 -3.10
N PRO A 109 23.67 -24.04 -2.75
CA PRO A 109 23.98 -23.52 -1.42
C PRO A 109 23.09 -24.14 -0.34
N ARG A 110 21.85 -24.53 -0.67
CA ARG A 110 20.97 -25.26 0.26
C ARG A 110 21.53 -26.65 0.58
N GLN A 111 22.11 -27.36 -0.41
CA GLN A 111 22.79 -28.64 -0.17
C GLN A 111 24.02 -28.45 0.71
N TYR A 112 24.86 -27.47 0.39
CA TYR A 112 26.06 -27.16 1.18
C TYR A 112 25.73 -26.90 2.67
N ALA A 113 24.64 -26.17 2.93
CA ALA A 113 24.17 -25.91 4.29
C ALA A 113 23.71 -27.18 5.03
N GLN A 114 23.14 -28.17 4.33
CA GLN A 114 22.78 -29.47 4.91
C GLN A 114 24.02 -30.31 5.21
N ASP A 115 24.97 -30.38 4.27
CA ASP A 115 26.21 -31.15 4.44
C ASP A 115 27.05 -30.61 5.60
N SER A 116 27.10 -29.28 5.74
CA SER A 116 27.81 -28.61 6.83
C SER A 116 27.22 -28.92 8.22
N LYS A 117 25.89 -29.13 8.30
CA LYS A 117 25.21 -29.52 9.54
C LYS A 117 25.45 -30.99 9.88
N ALA A 118 25.48 -31.87 8.87
CA ALA A 118 25.73 -33.30 9.07
C ALA A 118 27.15 -33.59 9.60
N ALA A 119 28.13 -32.71 9.32
CA ALA A 119 29.50 -32.84 9.82
C ALA A 119 29.67 -32.53 11.33
N ASN A 120 28.66 -31.93 11.98
CA ASN A 120 28.64 -31.63 13.42
C ASN A 120 27.36 -32.15 14.08
N PRO A 121 27.25 -33.46 14.38
CA PRO A 121 26.04 -34.02 14.98
C PRO A 121 25.86 -33.45 16.39
N ARG A 122 24.85 -32.59 16.57
CA ARG A 122 24.28 -32.35 17.89
C ARG A 122 23.44 -33.57 18.28
N PRO A 123 23.51 -34.07 19.52
CA PRO A 123 22.59 -35.09 19.98
C PRO A 123 21.21 -34.44 20.19
N GLN A 124 20.15 -35.12 19.73
CA GLN A 124 18.71 -34.78 19.78
C GLN A 124 18.23 -33.94 18.57
N GLN A 125 17.23 -34.34 17.78
CA GLN A 125 16.03 -35.15 18.02
C GLN A 125 15.80 -36.18 16.90
N GLU A 126 14.99 -37.19 17.21
CA GLU A 126 14.54 -38.28 16.35
C GLU A 126 14.12 -37.81 14.94
N GLU A 127 15.04 -37.85 13.98
CA GLU A 127 14.69 -37.78 12.58
C GLU A 127 14.32 -39.19 12.12
N THR A 128 13.00 -39.40 12.06
CA THR A 128 12.35 -40.30 11.11
C THR A 128 13.18 -40.42 9.84
N ILE A 129 13.36 -41.67 9.37
CA ILE A 129 14.02 -42.07 8.13
C ILE A 129 13.35 -41.36 6.95
N SER A 130 13.63 -40.08 6.78
CA SER A 130 13.30 -39.32 5.59
C SER A 130 14.37 -39.75 4.60
N GLU A 131 13.95 -40.33 3.48
CA GLU A 131 14.81 -40.50 2.31
C GLU A 131 15.69 -39.25 2.18
N LYS A 132 17.00 -39.46 2.15
CA LYS A 132 18.00 -38.40 2.26
C LYS A 132 17.89 -37.51 1.02
N ILE A 133 16.99 -36.53 1.06
CA ILE A 133 16.76 -35.58 -0.02
C ILE A 133 18.09 -34.89 -0.27
N ASN A 134 18.56 -35.01 -1.50
CA ASN A 134 19.83 -34.46 -1.94
C ASN A 134 19.57 -33.59 -3.16
N CYS A 135 20.34 -32.51 -3.30
CA CYS A 135 20.37 -31.69 -4.50
C CYS A 135 21.71 -31.83 -5.19
N ASP A 136 21.68 -32.36 -6.41
CA ASP A 136 22.83 -32.64 -7.26
C ASP A 136 23.19 -31.47 -8.19
N PHE A 137 22.55 -30.31 -8.03
CA PHE A 137 22.80 -29.14 -8.87
C PHE A 137 24.27 -28.75 -8.85
N LYS A 138 24.85 -28.73 -10.05
CA LYS A 138 26.18 -28.20 -10.36
C LYS A 138 26.04 -27.39 -11.64
N GLY A 139 26.07 -26.06 -11.52
CA GLY A 139 25.78 -25.17 -12.63
C GLY A 139 26.44 -23.81 -12.47
N LYS A 140 26.22 -22.91 -13.42
CA LYS A 140 26.78 -21.56 -13.36
C LYS A 140 26.05 -20.69 -12.34
N ILE A 141 26.73 -19.72 -11.71
CA ILE A 141 26.10 -18.78 -10.75
C ILE A 141 24.87 -18.10 -11.34
N LYS A 142 24.91 -17.69 -12.62
CA LYS A 142 23.77 -17.03 -13.27
C LYS A 142 22.49 -17.88 -13.32
N ASP A 143 22.62 -19.20 -13.29
CA ASP A 143 21.51 -20.15 -13.38
C ASP A 143 21.03 -20.57 -11.97
N LEU A 144 21.77 -20.20 -10.92
CA LEU A 144 21.50 -20.61 -9.54
C LEU A 144 20.16 -20.09 -9.03
N GLN A 145 19.82 -18.84 -9.34
CA GLN A 145 18.58 -18.24 -8.84
C GLN A 145 17.35 -18.92 -9.43
N ASP A 146 17.39 -19.29 -10.71
CA ASP A 146 16.33 -20.09 -11.32
C ASP A 146 16.21 -21.44 -10.60
N HIS A 147 17.33 -22.14 -10.44
CA HIS A 147 17.37 -23.41 -9.71
C HIS A 147 16.74 -23.33 -8.31
N LEU A 148 17.16 -22.35 -7.50
CA LEU A 148 16.67 -22.18 -6.13
C LEU A 148 15.16 -21.94 -6.05
N ASN A 149 14.56 -21.37 -7.09
CA ASN A 149 13.14 -21.00 -7.14
C ASN A 149 12.25 -22.01 -7.87
N THR A 150 12.81 -22.83 -8.76
CA THR A 150 11.99 -23.68 -9.65
C THR A 150 12.16 -25.17 -9.37
N SER A 151 13.42 -25.62 -9.24
CA SER A 151 13.81 -27.03 -9.35
C SER A 151 14.53 -27.59 -8.12
N CYS A 152 15.00 -26.74 -7.21
CA CYS A 152 15.70 -27.19 -6.01
C CYS A 152 14.82 -28.13 -5.16
N PRO A 153 15.27 -29.35 -4.82
CA PRO A 153 14.53 -30.28 -3.96
C PRO A 153 14.25 -29.72 -2.56
N PHE A 154 15.10 -28.80 -2.09
CA PHE A 154 14.95 -28.08 -0.81
C PHE A 154 14.05 -26.85 -0.90
N LEU A 155 13.37 -26.63 -2.02
CA LEU A 155 12.42 -25.54 -2.16
C LEU A 155 11.23 -25.77 -1.22
N LEU A 156 11.11 -24.90 -0.23
CA LEU A 156 9.95 -24.83 0.64
C LEU A 156 8.78 -24.21 -0.12
N SER A 157 7.59 -24.72 0.15
CA SER A 157 6.34 -24.23 -0.40
C SER A 157 5.35 -24.09 0.73
N HIS A 158 4.67 -22.95 0.76
CA HIS A 158 3.54 -22.77 1.65
C HIS A 158 2.37 -23.63 1.21
N CYS A 159 1.58 -24.11 2.18
CA CYS A 159 0.31 -24.75 1.90
C CYS A 159 -0.60 -23.82 1.07
N TRP A 160 -1.29 -24.37 0.07
CA TRP A 160 -2.25 -23.63 -0.75
C TRP A 160 -3.39 -23.00 0.07
N PHE A 161 -3.65 -23.55 1.26
CA PHE A 161 -4.68 -23.05 2.18
C PHE A 161 -4.17 -21.98 3.17
N LYS A 162 -2.98 -21.43 2.97
CA LYS A 162 -2.44 -20.32 3.79
C LYS A 162 -3.36 -19.10 3.89
N PRO A 163 -4.03 -18.63 2.80
CA PRO A 163 -4.99 -17.52 2.90
C PRO A 163 -6.19 -17.81 3.83
N PHE A 164 -6.49 -19.09 4.07
CA PHE A 164 -7.58 -19.53 4.94
C PHE A 164 -7.11 -19.87 6.36
N GLY A 165 -5.81 -19.77 6.66
CA GLY A 165 -5.25 -19.97 8.00
C GLY A 165 -4.30 -21.17 8.16
N CYS A 166 -4.06 -21.96 7.10
CA CYS A 166 -3.06 -23.04 7.18
C CYS A 166 -1.63 -22.49 7.07
N ASN A 167 -0.93 -22.36 8.19
CA ASN A 167 0.45 -21.84 8.22
C ASN A 167 1.52 -22.90 7.92
N HIS A 168 1.14 -24.08 7.43
CA HIS A 168 2.09 -25.14 7.13
C HIS A 168 3.00 -24.78 5.97
N THR A 169 4.28 -25.10 6.12
CA THR A 169 5.33 -24.92 5.10
C THR A 169 6.13 -26.21 5.07
N CYS A 170 6.23 -26.81 3.90
CA CYS A 170 6.92 -28.09 3.68
C CYS A 170 7.71 -28.05 2.38
N LEU A 171 8.49 -29.09 2.11
CA LEU A 171 9.16 -29.20 0.82
C LEU A 171 8.14 -29.37 -0.31
N LYS A 172 8.44 -28.84 -1.49
CA LYS A 172 7.53 -28.84 -2.65
C LYS A 172 7.02 -30.24 -2.99
N HIS A 173 7.84 -31.28 -2.87
CA HIS A 173 7.43 -32.66 -3.13
C HIS A 173 6.50 -33.24 -2.05
N GLN A 174 6.63 -32.80 -0.79
CA GLN A 174 5.79 -33.22 0.34
C GLN A 174 4.45 -32.49 0.37
N LEU A 175 4.29 -31.42 -0.42
CA LEU A 175 3.09 -30.59 -0.41
C LEU A 175 1.84 -31.41 -0.75
N LYS A 176 1.95 -32.33 -1.71
CA LYS A 176 0.82 -33.20 -2.09
C LYS A 176 0.39 -34.09 -0.92
N ASP A 177 1.34 -34.70 -0.22
CA ASP A 177 1.05 -35.57 0.92
C ASP A 177 0.45 -34.79 2.08
N HIS A 178 0.99 -33.60 2.37
CA HIS A 178 0.40 -32.68 3.34
C HIS A 178 -1.06 -32.34 2.99
N LEU A 179 -1.35 -31.99 1.73
CA LEU A 179 -2.69 -31.63 1.27
C LEU A 179 -3.67 -32.81 1.41
N ILE A 180 -3.23 -34.02 1.08
CA ILE A 180 -4.04 -35.25 1.19
C ILE A 180 -4.31 -35.58 2.66
N ALA A 181 -3.26 -35.62 3.49
CA ALA A 181 -3.36 -35.98 4.90
C ALA A 181 -4.21 -34.99 5.71
N ASN A 182 -4.28 -33.73 5.29
CA ASN A 182 -4.99 -32.66 5.97
C ASN A 182 -6.23 -32.17 5.20
N LEU A 183 -6.78 -32.96 4.29
CA LEU A 183 -7.89 -32.55 3.42
C LEU A 183 -9.12 -32.08 4.21
N GLN A 184 -9.50 -32.80 5.27
CA GLN A 184 -10.64 -32.44 6.11
C GLN A 184 -10.40 -31.10 6.83
N TYR A 185 -9.23 -30.94 7.45
CA TYR A 185 -8.84 -29.69 8.09
C TYR A 185 -8.87 -28.50 7.10
N HIS A 186 -8.34 -28.69 5.90
CA HIS A 186 -8.38 -27.67 4.85
C HIS A 186 -9.81 -27.34 4.41
N PHE A 187 -10.68 -28.34 4.29
CA PHE A 187 -12.09 -28.13 3.97
C PHE A 187 -12.81 -27.34 5.08
N ASP A 188 -12.54 -27.64 6.35
CA ASP A 188 -13.12 -26.93 7.49
C ASP A 188 -12.69 -25.46 7.53
N LEU A 189 -11.42 -25.17 7.21
CA LEU A 189 -10.92 -23.79 7.07
C LEU A 189 -11.70 -23.02 5.99
N VAL A 190 -11.91 -23.63 4.82
CA VAL A 190 -12.65 -23.01 3.72
C VAL A 190 -14.11 -22.81 4.10
N THR A 191 -14.77 -23.82 4.65
CA THR A 191 -16.18 -23.72 5.08
C THR A 191 -16.37 -22.65 6.15
N THR A 192 -15.48 -22.59 7.13
CA THR A 192 -15.51 -21.56 8.18
C THR A 192 -15.34 -20.15 7.59
N THR A 193 -14.35 -19.98 6.72
CA THR A 193 -14.08 -18.69 6.06
C THR A 193 -15.28 -18.27 5.20
N PHE A 194 -15.84 -19.20 4.43
CA PHE A 194 -16.99 -18.96 3.59
C PHE A 194 -18.24 -18.59 4.40
N GLY A 195 -18.51 -19.28 5.51
CA GLY A 195 -19.61 -18.94 6.41
C GLY A 195 -19.47 -17.53 6.99
N SER A 196 -18.25 -17.16 7.42
CA SER A 196 -17.96 -15.80 7.89
C SER A 196 -18.17 -14.74 6.80
N LEU A 197 -17.75 -15.03 5.57
CA LEU A 197 -17.97 -14.15 4.42
C LEU A 197 -19.45 -13.98 4.11
N GLN A 198 -20.23 -15.07 4.09
CA GLN A 198 -21.68 -15.01 3.88
C GLN A 198 -22.38 -14.16 4.95
N GLN A 199 -22.00 -14.33 6.22
CA GLN A 199 -22.55 -13.52 7.30
C GLN A 199 -22.20 -12.04 7.13
N THR A 200 -20.96 -11.74 6.77
CA THR A 200 -20.52 -10.37 6.50
C THR A 200 -21.31 -9.74 5.36
N ILE A 201 -21.52 -10.48 4.26
CA ILE A 201 -22.31 -10.02 3.12
C ILE A 201 -23.76 -9.72 3.52
N ARG A 202 -24.40 -10.61 4.31
CA ARG A 202 -25.77 -10.39 4.81
C ARG A 202 -25.87 -9.13 5.66
N LEU A 203 -24.97 -8.96 6.62
CA LEU A 203 -24.93 -7.77 7.48
C LEU A 203 -24.76 -6.49 6.65
N ARG A 204 -23.88 -6.51 5.64
CA ARG A 204 -23.70 -5.37 4.73
C ARG A 204 -24.95 -5.10 3.89
N GLN A 205 -25.65 -6.13 3.43
CA GLN A 205 -26.91 -5.97 2.69
C GLN A 205 -28.02 -5.35 3.56
N GLU A 206 -28.13 -5.76 4.83
CA GLU A 206 -29.07 -5.17 5.79
C GLU A 206 -28.74 -3.70 6.07
N GLU A 207 -27.46 -3.39 6.26
CA GLU A 207 -26.97 -2.02 6.43
C GLU A 207 -27.28 -1.13 5.21
N ILE A 208 -27.06 -1.63 4.00
CA ILE A 208 -27.41 -0.92 2.76
C ILE A 208 -28.92 -0.63 2.71
N LYS A 209 -29.78 -1.62 3.02
CA LYS A 209 -31.24 -1.42 3.04
C LYS A 209 -31.65 -0.36 4.05
N ARG A 210 -31.06 -0.37 5.25
CA ARG A 210 -31.32 0.62 6.30
C ARG A 210 -30.95 2.03 5.83
N LEU A 211 -29.74 2.19 5.29
CA LEU A 211 -29.25 3.49 4.79
C LEU A 211 -30.07 4.00 3.60
N GLN A 212 -30.61 3.10 2.76
CA GLN A 212 -31.52 3.48 1.68
C GLN A 212 -32.87 4.01 2.20
N LEU A 213 -33.42 3.38 3.25
CA LEU A 213 -34.66 3.85 3.88
C LEU A 213 -34.48 5.22 4.54
N GLU A 214 -33.39 5.40 5.29
CA GLU A 214 -33.04 6.66 5.93
C GLU A 214 -32.86 7.78 4.89
N ASN A 215 -32.13 7.51 3.80
CA ASN A 215 -32.02 8.45 2.68
C ASN A 215 -33.39 8.84 2.09
N LYS A 216 -34.32 7.89 1.97
CA LYS A 216 -35.67 8.17 1.48
C LYS A 216 -36.47 9.04 2.45
N GLN A 217 -36.37 8.78 3.75
CA GLN A 217 -37.02 9.59 4.79
C GLN A 217 -36.47 11.02 4.83
N LEU A 218 -35.15 11.17 4.78
CA LEU A 218 -34.50 12.49 4.73
C LEU A 218 -34.93 13.27 3.49
N LYS A 219 -35.01 12.62 2.31
CA LYS A 219 -35.54 13.25 1.08
C LYS A 219 -36.98 13.74 1.25
N LEU A 220 -37.85 12.95 1.88
CA LEU A 220 -39.23 13.36 2.16
C LEU A 220 -39.30 14.52 3.16
N GLN A 221 -38.48 14.50 4.22
CA GLN A 221 -38.42 15.59 5.19
C GLN A 221 -37.96 16.90 4.54
N ILE A 222 -36.96 16.85 3.66
CA ILE A 222 -36.48 18.01 2.90
C ILE A 222 -37.61 18.57 2.02
N GLN A 223 -38.36 17.73 1.32
CA GLN A 223 -39.50 18.16 0.50
C GLN A 223 -40.62 18.80 1.33
N VAL A 224 -41.01 18.16 2.45
CA VAL A 224 -42.06 18.68 3.33
C VAL A 224 -41.65 20.00 3.95
N ASN A 225 -40.41 20.13 4.41
CA ASN A 225 -39.91 21.39 4.98
C ASN A 225 -39.79 22.49 3.92
N GLY A 226 -39.41 22.14 2.68
CA GLY A 226 -39.44 23.04 1.54
C GLY A 226 -40.85 23.58 1.28
N ASN A 227 -41.83 22.69 1.16
CA ASN A 227 -43.23 23.06 0.91
C ASN A 227 -43.84 23.88 2.05
N LYS A 228 -43.61 23.50 3.32
CA LYS A 228 -44.06 24.29 4.49
C LYS A 228 -43.46 25.69 4.51
N SER A 229 -42.20 25.83 4.10
CA SER A 229 -41.56 27.15 4.01
C SER A 229 -42.19 28.01 2.92
N GLN A 230 -42.60 27.39 1.81
CA GLN A 230 -43.30 28.03 0.70
C GLN A 230 -44.75 28.42 1.07
N ASP A 231 -45.48 27.53 1.74
CA ASP A 231 -46.84 27.78 2.24
C ASP A 231 -46.85 28.87 3.31
N ASN A 232 -45.87 28.88 4.22
CA ASN A 232 -45.71 29.94 5.21
C ASN A 232 -45.42 31.29 4.54
N ALA A 233 -44.60 31.32 3.48
CA ALA A 233 -44.35 32.54 2.71
C ALA A 233 -45.61 33.04 1.97
N LEU A 234 -46.42 32.13 1.42
CA LEU A 234 -47.70 32.46 0.78
C LEU A 234 -48.75 32.97 1.79
N SER A 235 -48.83 32.37 2.98
CA SER A 235 -49.71 32.84 4.07
C SER A 235 -49.33 34.25 4.53
N PHE A 236 -48.03 34.50 4.75
CA PHE A 236 -47.54 35.83 5.14
C PHE A 236 -47.84 36.91 4.11
N LEU A 237 -47.81 36.58 2.82
CA LEU A 237 -48.19 37.51 1.75
C LEU A 237 -49.69 37.77 1.76
N ASN A 238 -50.52 36.74 1.95
CA ASN A 238 -51.97 36.85 1.91
C ASN A 238 -52.55 37.62 3.12
N ASP A 239 -51.98 37.42 4.31
CA ASP A 239 -52.39 38.12 5.54
C ASP A 239 -52.03 39.61 5.53
N ASN A 240 -50.97 40.01 4.82
CA ASN A 240 -50.61 41.43 4.64
C ASN A 240 -51.43 42.17 3.58
N SER A 241 -52.13 41.47 2.69
CA SER A 241 -53.03 42.09 1.70
C SER A 241 -54.33 42.64 2.31
N ASN A 242 -54.82 42.03 3.39
CA ASN A 242 -56.15 42.31 3.95
C ASN A 242 -56.24 43.68 4.70
N PRO A 243 -55.27 44.07 5.54
CA PRO A 243 -55.26 45.39 6.20
C PRO A 243 -55.09 46.54 5.20
N ASN A 244 -54.32 46.32 4.13
CA ASN A 244 -54.09 47.32 3.09
C ASN A 244 -55.36 47.64 2.31
N GLN A 245 -56.21 46.65 2.02
CA GLN A 245 -57.51 46.87 1.38
C GLN A 245 -58.48 47.68 2.27
N HIS A 246 -58.50 47.42 3.57
CA HIS A 246 -59.32 48.19 4.52
C HIS A 246 -58.84 49.65 4.63
N LEU A 247 -57.51 49.86 4.75
CA LEU A 247 -56.95 51.21 4.83
C LEU A 247 -57.18 52.00 3.53
N GLN A 248 -57.07 51.35 2.38
CA GLN A 248 -57.34 51.95 1.08
C GLN A 248 -58.82 52.34 0.92
N SER A 249 -59.75 51.49 1.36
CA SER A 249 -61.18 51.81 1.46
C SER A 249 -61.45 53.02 2.35
N GLN A 250 -60.77 53.12 3.49
CA GLN A 250 -60.96 54.20 4.46
C GLN A 250 -60.43 55.54 3.93
N ILE A 251 -59.25 55.55 3.31
CA ILE A 251 -58.67 56.72 2.64
C ILE A 251 -59.59 57.21 1.51
N GLN A 252 -60.14 56.29 0.72
CA GLN A 252 -61.03 56.64 -0.38
C GLN A 252 -62.34 57.28 0.12
N GLY A 253 -62.87 56.80 1.25
CA GLY A 253 -64.03 57.40 1.91
C GLY A 253 -63.76 58.80 2.50
N GLU A 254 -62.58 59.04 3.07
CA GLU A 254 -62.20 60.37 3.57
C GLU A 254 -61.97 61.37 2.45
N MET A 255 -61.34 60.95 1.35
CA MET A 255 -61.13 61.78 0.16
C MET A 255 -62.46 62.25 -0.45
N GLU A 256 -63.49 61.41 -0.45
CA GLU A 256 -64.82 61.78 -0.93
C GLU A 256 -65.48 62.85 -0.04
N LYS A 257 -65.31 62.75 1.28
CA LYS A 257 -65.81 63.76 2.24
C LYS A 257 -65.12 65.10 2.04
N TYR A 258 -63.79 65.12 1.88
CA TYR A 258 -63.05 66.36 1.62
C TYR A 258 -63.47 66.99 0.28
N ARG A 259 -63.71 66.18 -0.75
CA ARG A 259 -64.20 66.67 -2.04
C ARG A 259 -65.55 67.39 -1.91
N GLN A 260 -66.49 66.80 -1.16
CA GLN A 260 -67.80 67.42 -0.90
C GLN A 260 -67.67 68.73 -0.11
N GLN A 261 -66.79 68.79 0.88
CA GLN A 261 -66.55 70.02 1.65
C GLN A 261 -65.94 71.14 0.80
N LEU A 262 -64.98 70.81 -0.08
CA LEU A 262 -64.41 71.77 -1.01
C LEU A 262 -65.47 72.32 -1.95
N GLN A 263 -66.37 71.47 -2.45
CA GLN A 263 -67.45 71.89 -3.33
C GLN A 263 -68.43 72.85 -2.65
N LEU A 264 -68.78 72.59 -1.39
CA LEU A 264 -69.63 73.49 -0.58
C LEU A 264 -68.96 74.86 -0.37
N LYS A 265 -67.66 74.88 -0.06
CA LYS A 265 -66.91 76.13 0.10
C LYS A 265 -66.78 76.90 -1.21
N ASP A 266 -66.62 76.21 -2.33
CA ASP A 266 -66.59 76.82 -3.66
C ASP A 266 -67.92 77.50 -3.99
N ASP A 267 -69.05 76.87 -3.61
CA ASP A 267 -70.38 77.44 -3.76
C ASP A 267 -70.61 78.65 -2.85
N GLU A 268 -70.08 78.64 -1.63
CA GLU A 268 -70.07 79.81 -0.73
C GLU A 268 -69.23 80.97 -1.29
N ILE A 269 -68.04 80.69 -1.80
CA ILE A 269 -67.17 81.71 -2.43
C ILE A 269 -67.88 82.33 -3.63
N LYS A 270 -68.52 81.53 -4.49
CA LYS A 270 -69.32 82.04 -5.61
C LYS A 270 -70.48 82.91 -5.16
N LYS A 271 -71.14 82.59 -4.04
CA LYS A 271 -72.19 83.43 -3.46
C LYS A 271 -71.64 84.77 -2.96
N ILE A 272 -70.50 84.75 -2.27
CA ILE A 272 -69.84 85.96 -1.76
C ILE A 272 -69.35 86.85 -2.93
N GLN A 273 -68.77 86.26 -3.97
CA GLN A 273 -68.36 87.01 -5.17
C GLN A 273 -69.52 87.68 -5.89
N ARG A 274 -70.72 87.06 -5.89
CA ARG A 274 -71.94 87.67 -6.45
C ARG A 274 -72.45 88.83 -5.60
N SER A 275 -72.31 88.78 -4.26
CA SER A 275 -72.71 89.90 -3.40
C SER A 275 -71.78 91.11 -3.51
N TYR A 276 -70.49 90.91 -3.83
CA TYR A 276 -69.54 92.02 -4.07
C TYR A 276 -69.65 92.67 -5.47
N GLN A 277 -70.43 92.09 -6.40
CA GLN A 277 -70.64 92.66 -7.74
C GLN A 277 -71.94 93.48 -7.86
N GLN A 278 -72.67 93.70 -6.75
CA GLN A 278 -73.92 94.48 -6.71
C GLN A 278 -73.84 95.76 -5.87
N ASP A 279 -72.66 96.14 -5.38
CA ASP A 279 -72.36 97.42 -4.73
C ASP A 279 -71.40 98.27 -5.58
#